data_AF-A0A5K1AVQ7-F1
#
_entry.id   AF-A0A5K1AVQ7-F1
#
_cell.length_a   1.000
_cell.length_b   1.000
_cell.length_c   1.000
_cell.angle_alpha   90.00
_cell.angle_beta   90.00
_cell.angle_gamma   90.00
#
_symmetry.space_group_name_H-M   'P 1'
#
loop_
_entity.id
_entity.type
_entity.pdbx_description
1 polymer ?
#
loop_
_entity_poly.entity_id
_entity_poly.type
_entity_poly.pdbx_seq_one_letter_code
_entity_poly.pdbx_strand_id
1 'polypeptide(L)' 'ALDKIRFESLTDKSKLDAQPELFIRLVPDKVNKTLTITDSGIGMTKS' A
#
# COMPACT_ATOMS: atom_id res chain seq x y z
N ALA A 1 2.78 7.36 -1.28
CA ALA A 1 2.41 6.42 -0.21
C ALA A 1 3.57 5.50 0.15
N LEU A 2 4.15 4.82 -0.84
CA LEU A 2 5.32 3.94 -0.70
C LEU A 2 6.58 4.63 -0.14
N ASP A 3 6.90 5.84 -0.59
CA ASP A 3 8.05 6.58 -0.04
C ASP A 3 7.86 6.97 1.43
N LYS A 4 6.62 7.23 1.83
CA LYS A 4 6.28 7.62 3.20
C LYS A 4 6.44 6.46 4.17
N ILE A 5 5.97 5.26 3.81
CA ILE A 5 6.17 4.06 4.65
C ILE A 5 7.64 3.65 4.72
N ARG A 6 8.41 3.85 3.64
CA ARG A 6 9.86 3.62 3.61
C ARG A 6 10.63 4.63 4.48
N PHE A 7 10.16 5.87 4.58
CA PHE A 7 10.76 6.85 5.49
C PHE A 7 10.38 6.57 6.95
N GLU A 8 9.11 6.26 7.22
CA GLU A 8 8.66 5.90 8.56
C GLU A 8 9.35 4.64 9.09
N SER A 9 9.66 3.68 8.22
CA SER A 9 10.39 2.46 8.62
C SER A 9 11.86 2.68 8.98
N LEU A 10 12.48 3.78 8.54
CA LEU A 10 13.80 4.20 9.02
C LEU A 10 13.74 4.67 10.48
N THR A 11 12.58 5.15 10.91
CA THR A 11 12.35 5.71 12.25
C THR A 11 11.76 4.65 13.20
N ASP A 12 10.89 3.79 12.68
CA ASP A 12 10.23 2.71 13.39
C ASP A 12 10.15 1.46 12.50
N LYS A 13 11.16 0.59 12.65
CA LYS A 13 11.29 -0.64 11.85
C LYS A 13 10.10 -1.60 11.99
N SER A 14 9.34 -1.50 13.09
CA SER A 14 8.15 -2.34 13.34
C SER A 14 7.03 -2.12 12.32
N LYS A 15 7.01 -0.97 11.63
CA LYS A 15 6.01 -0.64 10.61
C LYS A 15 6.14 -1.49 9.34
N LEU A 16 7.36 -1.95 9.02
CA LEU A 16 7.60 -2.85 7.89
C LEU A 16 7.35 -4.32 8.23
N ASP A 17 7.33 -4.70 9.52
CA ASP A 17 7.10 -6.09 9.94
C ASP A 17 5.68 -6.57 9.61
N ALA A 18 4.70 -5.66 9.59
CA ALA A 18 3.32 -5.99 9.24
C ALA A 18 3.15 -6.28 7.74
N GLN A 19 3.95 -5.65 6.87
CA GLN A 19 3.85 -5.83 5.42
C GLN A 19 5.18 -5.46 4.72
N PRO A 20 6.14 -6.40 4.64
CA PRO A 20 7.48 -6.14 4.11
C PRO A 20 7.53 -6.00 2.58
N GLU A 21 6.51 -6.52 1.87
CA GLU A 21 6.43 -6.41 0.42
C GLU A 21 5.69 -5.15 -0.02
N LEU A 22 6.47 -4.25 -0.64
CA LEU A 22 5.99 -3.05 -1.29
C LEU A 22 5.53 -3.38 -2.72
N PHE A 23 4.21 -3.40 -2.96
CA PHE A 23 3.63 -3.72 -4.26
C PHE A 23 2.47 -2.80 -4.62
N ILE A 24 2.23 -2.68 -5.92
CA ILE A 24 1.01 -2.11 -6.49
C ILE A 24 0.38 -3.19 -7.37
N ARG A 25 -0.81 -3.67 -6.98
CA ARG A 25 -1.58 -4.64 -7.74
C ARG A 25 -2.67 -3.94 -8.53
N LEU A 26 -2.70 -4.19 -9.84
CA LEU A 26 -3.71 -3.69 -10.75
C LEU A 26 -4.59 -4.88 -11.17
N VAL A 27 -5.85 -4.86 -10.77
CA VAL A 27 -6.83 -5.88 -11.17
C VAL A 27 -7.88 -5.22 -12.06
N PRO A 28 -7.79 -5.40 -13.38
CA PRO A 28 -8.81 -4.91 -14.30
C PRO A 28 -10.02 -5.85 -14.31
N ASP A 29 -11.18 -5.32 -13.93
CA ASP A 29 -12.47 -5.99 -14.05
C ASP A 29 -13.23 -5.43 -15.26
N LYS A 30 -13.25 -6.20 -16.35
CA LYS A 30 -13.95 -5.83 -17.58
C LYS A 30 -15.47 -5.93 -17.48
N VAL A 31 -15.98 -6.77 -16.59
CA VAL A 31 -17.43 -6.99 -16.41
C VAL A 31 -18.04 -5.81 -15.68
N ASN A 32 -17.40 -5.39 -14.59
CA ASN A 32 -17.85 -4.26 -13.79
C ASN A 32 -17.24 -2.92 -14.25
N LYS A 33 -16.51 -2.92 -15.38
CA LYS A 33 -15.78 -1.74 -15.92
C LYS A 33 -14.96 -1.00 -14.87
N THR A 34 -14.36 -1.75 -13.96
CA THR A 34 -13.65 -1.21 -12.80
C THR A 34 -12.19 -1.62 -12.85
N LEU A 35 -11.32 -0.72 -12.42
CA LEU A 35 -9.89 -1.01 -12.25
C LEU A 35 -9.58 -0.90 -10.77
N THR A 36 -9.36 -2.04 -10.13
CA THR A 36 -8.95 -2.06 -8.72
C THR A 36 -7.45 -1.85 -8.65
N ILE A 37 -7.06 -0.79 -7.95
CA ILE A 37 -5.67 -0.47 -7.64
C ILE A 37 -5.48 -0.76 -6.15
N THR A 38 -4.56 -1.66 -5.81
CA THR A 38 -4.23 -1.99 -4.42
C THR A 38 -2.76 -1.70 -4.20
N ASP A 39 -2.44 -0.76 -3.31
CA ASP A 39 -1.07 -0.51 -2.86
C ASP A 39 -0.87 -1.03 -1.43
N SER A 40 0.34 -1.51 -1.13
CA SER A 40 0.76 -1.84 0.25
C SER A 40 1.45 -0.66 0.94
N GLY A 41 1.07 0.57 0.60
CA GLY A 41 1.57 1.77 1.26
C GLY A 41 0.99 1.97 2.66
N ILE A 42 1.27 3.13 3.25
CA ILE A 42 0.81 3.54 4.60
C ILE A 42 -0.72 3.62 4.78
N GLY A 43 -1.51 3.39 3.73
CA GLY A 43 -2.96 3.52 3.77
C GLY A 43 -3.43 4.93 4.15
N MET A 44 -4.74 5.05 4.41
CA MET A 44 -5.35 6.27 4.93
C MET A 44 -6.14 5.92 6.19
N THR A 45 -5.97 6.68 7.27
CA THR A 45 -6.79 6.54 8.48
C THR A 45 -8.18 7.11 8.23
N LYS A 46 -9.20 6.38 8.66
CA LYS A 46 -10.59 6.84 8.61
C LYS A 46 -10.75 8.02 9.59
N SER A 47 -11.31 9.13 9.10
CA SER A 47 -11.72 10.30 9.88
C SER A 47 -13.02 10.06 10.63
#